data_AF-A0A9D9QXI1-F1
#
_entry.id   AF-A0A9D9QXI1-F1
#
_cell.length_a   1.000
_cell.length_b   1.000
_cell.length_c   1.000
_cell.angle_alpha   90.00
_cell.angle_beta   90.00
_cell.angle_gamma   90.00
#
_symmetry.space_group_name_H-M   'P 1'
#
loop_
_entity.id
_entity.type
_entity.pdbx_description
1 polymer ?
#
loop_
_entity_poly.entity_id
_entity_poly.type
_entity_poly.pdbx_seq_one_letter_code
_entity_poly.pdbx_strand_id
1 'polypeptide(L)'
;MTHIHDKILSAGTQIGVYEIKDAAKISAFDITYRAWNHHMKERVKIQEYFPHDFAIRSSNGLGVEPKSPSDKENFEYGLRVFLDQAEILTQIEHPNIVAAENILPFNGTAYLIMGTREGTPLSKLTESQAAFAETELKFILTSILNALQKIHEQQIVHGGIQPATILIGKDGEPLLINFAAARLAIAARTPQLADELATGYAPVEQYESANEPGPATDFYALGATMYVCMTHHQPVAAQSRILALNQGEPDPMTLSAEFTDTAYSAELLQAVQWMLQPAYNDRPQSATEILALLKAADTNDLTGSSISKQAATEVDNSRPVAKNVLLIGVMAGIVALVTIGLWFDEKPTDLLVDDKPSTVDNRPLFERNPGKPTAIPEIKEDLAVDLSVAQLNERSDPVNLSVTEPELKDKESTEPASDNNHQLAVPDQSFPQSTQQNLSEKPTDAKLIKKHLAAAERAIKVGRFTTPLKDNAHKYYQIILAMEPNNAEARAGLQKIVDRYIQFIGKAKAEGRLNDAKLYLQRAESVLPNDPELQRIRTELAAAK
;
A
#
# COMPACT_ATOMS: atom_id res chain seq x y z
N MET A 1 -8.95 30.11 -13.15
CA MET A 1 -9.06 28.94 -12.25
C MET A 1 -9.03 27.67 -13.11
N THR A 2 -7.89 27.34 -13.73
CA THR A 2 -7.91 26.42 -14.89
C THR A 2 -6.72 25.47 -15.01
N HIS A 3 -5.52 25.84 -14.55
CA HIS A 3 -4.28 25.03 -14.72
C HIS A 3 -4.21 23.68 -13.97
N ILE A 4 -5.25 23.29 -13.24
CA ILE A 4 -5.33 21.99 -12.54
C ILE A 4 -6.22 21.00 -13.32
N HIS A 5 -7.29 21.47 -13.97
CA HIS A 5 -8.20 20.59 -14.72
C HIS A 5 -7.49 19.92 -15.90
N ASP A 6 -6.64 20.66 -16.60
CA ASP A 6 -5.85 20.14 -17.73
C ASP A 6 -4.80 19.09 -17.31
N LYS A 7 -4.52 18.93 -16.00
CA LYS A 7 -3.52 17.98 -15.48
C LYS A 7 -4.12 16.67 -14.98
N ILE A 8 -5.42 16.58 -14.72
CA ILE A 8 -6.06 15.41 -14.09
C ILE A 8 -6.95 14.61 -15.07
N LEU A 9 -7.00 13.28 -14.91
CA LEU A 9 -8.01 12.46 -15.56
C LEU A 9 -9.43 12.85 -15.09
N SER A 10 -10.34 13.02 -16.05
CA SER A 10 -11.75 13.33 -15.81
C SER A 10 -12.53 12.20 -15.14
N ALA A 11 -13.61 12.56 -14.43
CA ALA A 11 -14.60 11.59 -13.96
C ALA A 11 -15.20 10.81 -15.16
N GLY A 12 -15.37 9.50 -14.99
CA GLY A 12 -15.84 8.57 -16.04
C GLY A 12 -14.71 7.94 -16.88
N THR A 13 -13.48 8.48 -16.83
CA THR A 13 -12.32 7.92 -17.55
C THR A 13 -12.06 6.47 -17.16
N GLN A 14 -11.87 5.60 -18.15
CA GLN A 14 -11.60 4.17 -17.96
C GLN A 14 -10.10 3.89 -18.06
N ILE A 15 -9.52 3.29 -17.02
CA ILE A 15 -8.19 2.68 -17.03
C ILE A 15 -8.39 1.16 -16.88
N GLY A 16 -8.45 0.45 -18.01
CA GLY A 16 -8.73 -0.99 -18.04
C GLY A 16 -10.14 -1.34 -17.54
N VAL A 17 -10.26 -1.80 -16.29
CA VAL A 17 -11.55 -2.12 -15.62
C VAL A 17 -11.93 -1.09 -14.54
N TYR A 18 -11.12 -0.06 -14.36
CA TYR A 18 -11.29 0.94 -13.31
C TYR A 18 -11.83 2.25 -13.89
N GLU A 19 -12.93 2.74 -13.34
CA GLU A 19 -13.49 4.06 -13.68
C GLU A 19 -13.03 5.11 -12.66
N ILE A 20 -12.32 6.15 -13.12
CA ILE A 20 -12.00 7.33 -12.32
C ILE A 20 -13.30 8.04 -11.90
N LYS A 21 -13.45 8.32 -10.61
CA LYS A 21 -14.59 9.09 -10.07
C LYS A 21 -14.20 10.54 -9.80
N ASP A 22 -13.05 10.76 -9.18
CA ASP A 22 -12.51 12.09 -8.90
C ASP A 22 -11.01 12.02 -8.53
N ALA A 23 -10.34 13.18 -8.51
CA ALA A 23 -9.02 13.33 -7.90
C ALA A 23 -9.15 13.53 -6.39
N ALA A 24 -8.54 12.65 -5.60
CA ALA A 24 -8.61 12.62 -4.14
C ALA A 24 -7.41 13.30 -3.47
N LYS A 25 -6.25 13.33 -4.14
CA LYS A 25 -5.06 14.10 -3.78
C LYS A 25 -4.29 14.45 -5.06
N ILE A 26 -3.71 15.64 -5.11
CA ILE A 26 -2.69 16.03 -6.09
C ILE A 26 -1.42 16.35 -5.29
N SER A 27 -0.26 15.89 -5.75
CA SER A 27 1.05 16.32 -5.27
C SER A 27 1.93 16.70 -6.47
N ALA A 28 3.09 17.30 -6.24
CA ALA A 28 4.00 17.61 -7.34
C ALA A 28 4.57 16.37 -8.07
N PHE A 29 4.39 15.16 -7.53
CA PHE A 29 4.98 13.92 -8.06
C PHE A 29 3.94 12.89 -8.51
N ASP A 30 2.72 12.96 -7.98
CA ASP A 30 1.65 12.00 -8.24
C ASP A 30 0.25 12.65 -8.20
N ILE A 31 -0.72 11.92 -8.77
CA ILE A 31 -2.14 12.21 -8.59
C ILE A 31 -2.81 10.95 -8.06
N THR A 32 -3.45 11.05 -6.89
CA THR A 32 -4.23 9.94 -6.32
C THR A 32 -5.71 10.15 -6.61
N TYR A 33 -6.32 9.24 -7.35
CA TYR A 33 -7.74 9.23 -7.69
C TYR A 33 -8.55 8.31 -6.77
N ARG A 34 -9.83 8.64 -6.57
CA ARG A 34 -10.86 7.67 -6.19
C ARG A 34 -11.40 7.02 -7.46
N ALA A 35 -11.47 5.70 -7.49
CA ALA A 35 -11.96 4.95 -8.64
C ALA A 35 -12.87 3.79 -8.24
N TRP A 36 -13.63 3.28 -9.22
CA TRP A 36 -14.51 2.13 -9.06
C TRP A 36 -14.03 0.98 -9.95
N ASN A 37 -13.74 -0.17 -9.33
CA ASN A 37 -13.39 -1.39 -10.03
C ASN A 37 -14.68 -2.04 -10.57
N HIS A 38 -14.96 -1.86 -11.87
CA HIS A 38 -16.16 -2.43 -12.50
C HIS A 38 -16.14 -3.95 -12.56
N HIS A 39 -14.99 -4.58 -12.38
CA HIS A 39 -14.88 -6.02 -12.36
C HIS A 39 -15.28 -6.60 -10.99
N MET A 40 -14.59 -6.19 -9.92
CA MET A 40 -14.81 -6.70 -8.56
C MET A 40 -16.00 -6.05 -7.84
N LYS A 41 -16.52 -4.92 -8.36
CA LYS A 41 -17.59 -4.09 -7.75
C LYS A 41 -17.21 -3.47 -6.40
N GLU A 42 -16.00 -2.92 -6.33
CA GLU A 42 -15.45 -2.28 -5.13
C GLU A 42 -14.81 -0.91 -5.44
N ARG A 43 -14.52 -0.14 -4.38
CA ARG A 43 -13.80 1.14 -4.47
C ARG A 43 -12.30 0.88 -4.35
N VAL A 44 -11.52 1.48 -5.24
CA VAL A 44 -10.04 1.46 -5.17
C VAL A 44 -9.51 2.90 -5.18
N LYS A 45 -8.28 3.07 -4.67
CA LYS A 45 -7.45 4.24 -4.96
C LYS A 45 -6.53 3.91 -6.12
N ILE A 46 -6.23 4.92 -6.94
CA ILE A 46 -5.26 4.81 -8.03
C ILE A 46 -4.26 5.96 -7.89
N GLN A 47 -2.98 5.64 -7.66
CA GLN A 47 -1.89 6.61 -7.67
C GLN A 47 -1.25 6.58 -9.06
N GLU A 48 -1.44 7.66 -9.83
CA GLU A 48 -0.80 7.90 -11.11
C GLU A 48 0.52 8.64 -10.90
N TYR A 49 1.58 8.15 -11.54
CA TYR A 49 2.85 8.87 -11.63
C TYR A 49 2.67 10.13 -12.50
N PHE A 50 2.87 11.32 -11.92
CA PHE A 50 2.72 12.60 -12.63
C PHE A 50 3.61 13.69 -12.01
N PRO A 51 4.91 13.74 -12.36
CA PRO A 51 5.81 14.79 -11.89
C PRO A 51 5.44 16.12 -12.56
N HIS A 52 4.78 17.01 -11.83
CA HIS A 52 4.17 18.25 -12.34
C HIS A 52 5.17 19.23 -12.97
N ASP A 53 6.45 19.10 -12.64
CA ASP A 53 7.56 19.89 -13.19
C ASP A 53 8.15 19.31 -14.47
N PHE A 54 8.10 17.99 -14.66
CA PHE A 54 8.72 17.31 -15.81
C PHE A 54 7.70 16.78 -16.82
N ALA A 55 6.44 16.60 -16.42
CA ALA A 55 5.37 16.01 -17.23
C ALA A 55 4.31 17.02 -17.67
N ILE A 56 3.67 16.73 -18.79
CA ILE A 56 2.44 17.34 -19.28
C ILE A 56 1.40 16.25 -19.59
N ARG A 57 0.12 16.61 -19.49
CA ARG A 57 -0.99 15.80 -19.98
C ARG A 57 -1.10 16.05 -21.48
N SER A 58 -1.02 15.00 -22.29
CA SER A 58 -1.09 15.10 -23.74
C SER A 58 -2.46 15.58 -24.21
N SER A 59 -2.54 16.06 -25.46
CA SER A 59 -3.72 16.75 -26.02
C SER A 59 -5.01 15.92 -26.07
N ASN A 60 -4.96 14.61 -25.78
CA ASN A 60 -6.14 13.75 -25.66
C ASN A 60 -6.72 13.67 -24.23
N GLY A 61 -6.10 14.34 -23.25
CA GLY A 61 -6.55 14.37 -21.85
C GLY A 61 -6.25 13.09 -21.04
N LEU A 62 -5.58 12.10 -21.64
CA LEU A 62 -5.27 10.81 -21.02
C LEU A 62 -3.76 10.60 -20.87
N GLY A 63 -3.02 10.76 -21.97
CA GLY A 63 -1.58 10.49 -22.05
C GLY A 63 -0.74 11.41 -21.17
N VAL A 64 0.40 10.92 -20.71
CA VAL A 64 1.41 11.67 -19.96
C VAL A 64 2.73 11.60 -20.73
N GLU A 65 3.38 12.73 -20.92
CA GLU A 65 4.64 12.84 -21.66
C GLU A 65 5.55 13.91 -21.05
N PRO A 66 6.88 13.86 -21.27
CA PRO A 66 7.79 14.92 -20.81
C PRO A 66 7.45 16.28 -21.44
N LYS A 67 7.52 17.38 -20.67
CA LYS A 67 7.29 18.74 -21.19
C LYS A 67 8.29 19.15 -22.26
N SER A 68 9.54 18.71 -22.13
CA SER A 68 10.64 19.02 -23.04
C SER A 68 11.61 17.85 -23.20
N PRO A 69 12.49 17.86 -24.24
CA PRO A 69 13.54 16.86 -24.40
C PRO A 69 14.51 16.79 -23.21
N SER A 70 14.71 17.89 -22.48
CA SER A 70 15.54 17.96 -21.27
C SER A 70 14.88 17.29 -20.06
N ASP A 71 13.56 17.34 -19.94
CA ASP A 71 12.82 16.72 -18.83
C ASP A 71 12.74 15.19 -18.95
N LYS A 72 12.93 14.68 -20.18
CA LYS A 72 12.75 13.28 -20.54
C LYS A 72 13.56 12.33 -19.65
N GLU A 73 14.82 12.62 -19.37
CA GLU A 73 15.65 11.70 -18.59
C GLU A 73 15.17 11.60 -17.13
N ASN A 74 14.81 12.72 -16.50
CA ASN A 74 14.26 12.75 -15.14
C ASN A 74 12.88 12.05 -15.08
N PHE A 75 12.04 12.26 -16.10
CA PHE A 75 10.74 11.60 -16.23
C PHE A 75 10.87 10.07 -16.40
N GLU A 76 11.67 9.60 -17.35
CA GLU A 76 11.85 8.16 -17.61
C GLU A 76 12.55 7.46 -16.42
N TYR A 77 13.50 8.14 -15.76
CA TYR A 77 14.14 7.64 -14.55
C TYR A 77 13.14 7.47 -13.40
N GLY A 78 12.34 8.50 -13.12
CA GLY A 78 11.34 8.46 -12.05
C GLY A 78 10.19 7.49 -12.32
N LEU A 79 9.74 7.37 -13.57
CA LEU A 79 8.73 6.40 -13.98
C LEU A 79 9.22 4.95 -13.79
N ARG A 80 10.48 4.68 -14.13
CA ARG A 80 11.10 3.37 -13.87
C ARG A 80 11.13 3.07 -12.37
N VAL A 81 11.64 3.98 -11.53
CA VAL A 81 11.66 3.77 -10.07
C VAL A 81 10.25 3.60 -9.50
N PHE A 82 9.25 4.32 -10.02
CA PHE A 82 7.84 4.11 -9.64
C PHE A 82 7.37 2.69 -9.97
N LEU A 83 7.66 2.20 -11.17
CA LEU A 83 7.30 0.85 -11.60
C LEU A 83 8.01 -0.24 -10.78
N ASP A 84 9.33 -0.15 -10.64
CA ASP A 84 10.15 -1.12 -9.90
C ASP A 84 9.66 -1.25 -8.44
N GLN A 85 9.43 -0.12 -7.78
CA GLN A 85 8.93 -0.09 -6.39
C GLN A 85 7.46 -0.54 -6.31
N ALA A 86 6.61 -0.17 -7.27
CA ALA A 86 5.21 -0.61 -7.31
C ALA A 86 5.07 -2.13 -7.51
N GLU A 87 5.89 -2.75 -8.35
CA GLU A 87 5.86 -4.20 -8.57
C GLU A 87 6.24 -4.97 -7.30
N ILE A 88 7.24 -4.51 -6.54
CA ILE A 88 7.57 -5.09 -5.23
C ILE A 88 6.45 -4.83 -4.23
N LEU A 89 5.85 -3.63 -4.19
CA LEU A 89 4.72 -3.33 -3.29
C LEU A 89 3.51 -4.26 -3.50
N THR A 90 3.22 -4.69 -4.74
CA THR A 90 2.14 -5.67 -5.01
C THR A 90 2.41 -7.08 -4.46
N GLN A 91 3.63 -7.33 -3.96
CA GLN A 91 4.05 -8.59 -3.33
C GLN A 91 4.13 -8.47 -1.80
N ILE A 92 4.02 -7.26 -1.23
CA ILE A 92 4.09 -6.99 0.21
C ILE A 92 2.70 -7.07 0.82
N GLU A 93 2.58 -7.89 1.87
CA GLU A 93 1.33 -8.10 2.60
C GLU A 93 1.57 -8.00 4.10
N HIS A 94 0.94 -7.02 4.75
CA HIS A 94 1.07 -6.75 6.18
C HIS A 94 -0.24 -6.14 6.70
N PRO A 95 -0.74 -6.47 7.91
CA PRO A 95 -2.01 -5.92 8.42
C PRO A 95 -2.04 -4.37 8.44
N ASN A 96 -0.89 -3.76 8.73
CA ASN A 96 -0.71 -2.31 8.88
C ASN A 96 -0.15 -1.62 7.62
N ILE A 97 -0.26 -2.23 6.43
CA ILE A 97 0.07 -1.61 5.12
C ILE A 97 -1.15 -1.74 4.19
N VAL A 98 -1.48 -0.70 3.42
CA VAL A 98 -2.50 -0.84 2.36
C VAL A 98 -2.02 -1.77 1.24
N ALA A 99 -2.81 -2.78 0.92
CA ALA A 99 -2.49 -3.70 -0.15
C ALA A 99 -2.49 -2.98 -1.52
N ALA A 100 -1.36 -3.05 -2.20
CA ALA A 100 -1.26 -2.76 -3.63
C ALA A 100 -1.80 -3.98 -4.41
N GLU A 101 -2.85 -3.77 -5.19
CA GLU A 101 -3.57 -4.84 -5.89
C GLU A 101 -2.91 -5.21 -7.24
N ASN A 102 -2.40 -4.19 -7.92
CA ASN A 102 -1.98 -4.26 -9.33
C ASN A 102 -1.19 -2.98 -9.71
N ILE A 103 -0.36 -3.09 -10.76
CA ILE A 103 0.34 -1.96 -11.39
C ILE A 103 0.05 -2.00 -12.89
N LEU A 104 -0.29 -0.84 -13.47
CA LEU A 104 -0.63 -0.71 -14.90
C LEU A 104 0.27 0.35 -15.57
N PRO A 105 1.32 -0.04 -16.33
CA PRO A 105 2.01 0.87 -17.23
C PRO A 105 1.11 1.16 -18.44
N PHE A 106 0.54 2.37 -18.51
CA PHE A 106 -0.43 2.76 -19.53
C PHE A 106 -0.43 4.29 -19.71
N ASN A 107 -0.95 4.79 -20.84
CA ASN A 107 -0.98 6.24 -21.14
C ASN A 107 0.39 6.96 -21.08
N GLY A 108 1.52 6.26 -21.24
CA GLY A 108 2.86 6.86 -21.07
C GLY A 108 3.30 7.06 -19.62
N THR A 109 2.51 6.59 -18.66
CA THR A 109 2.79 6.63 -17.21
C THR A 109 2.49 5.25 -16.57
N ALA A 110 2.40 5.21 -15.24
CA ALA A 110 2.07 4.04 -14.44
C ALA A 110 0.98 4.36 -13.40
N TYR A 111 0.06 3.42 -13.22
CA TYR A 111 -1.06 3.50 -12.28
C TYR A 111 -0.95 2.39 -11.23
N LEU A 112 -0.59 2.76 -10.00
CA LEU A 112 -0.59 1.86 -8.84
C LEU A 112 -2.01 1.77 -8.26
N ILE A 113 -2.61 0.58 -8.32
CA ILE A 113 -3.95 0.29 -7.81
C ILE A 113 -3.83 -0.17 -6.35
N MET A 114 -4.62 0.42 -5.44
CA MET A 114 -4.62 0.11 -4.02
C MET A 114 -6.04 -0.07 -3.49
N GLY A 115 -6.23 -1.05 -2.59
CA GLY A 115 -7.52 -1.31 -1.96
C GLY A 115 -7.98 -0.16 -1.06
N THR A 116 -9.27 0.16 -1.09
CA THR A 116 -9.82 1.19 -0.17
C THR A 116 -10.11 0.58 1.21
N ARG A 117 -9.36 1.02 2.23
CA ARG A 117 -9.74 0.81 3.64
C ARG A 117 -10.46 2.06 4.17
N GLU A 118 -11.49 1.84 4.98
CA GLU A 118 -12.19 2.91 5.71
C GLU A 118 -11.49 3.18 7.06
N GLY A 119 -11.37 4.46 7.43
CA GLY A 119 -10.74 4.88 8.68
C GLY A 119 -10.62 6.40 8.78
N THR A 120 -10.01 6.88 9.85
CA THR A 120 -9.73 8.29 10.11
C THR A 120 -8.22 8.55 9.98
N PRO A 121 -7.75 9.47 9.14
CA PRO A 121 -6.34 9.84 9.10
C PRO A 121 -5.89 10.39 10.45
N LEU A 122 -4.69 10.03 10.90
CA LEU A 122 -4.12 10.48 12.18
C LEU A 122 -4.05 12.02 12.26
N SER A 123 -3.91 12.72 11.12
CA SER A 123 -4.03 14.19 11.04
C SER A 123 -5.32 14.73 11.65
N LYS A 124 -6.46 14.06 11.41
CA LYS A 124 -7.77 14.46 11.95
C LYS A 124 -7.93 14.20 13.44
N LEU A 125 -7.09 13.33 13.99
CA LEU A 125 -7.02 13.12 15.44
C LEU A 125 -6.14 14.21 16.07
N THR A 126 -5.00 14.55 15.45
CA THR A 126 -4.14 15.67 15.90
C THR A 126 -4.83 17.04 15.82
N GLU A 127 -5.71 17.26 14.82
CA GLU A 127 -6.57 18.44 14.68
C GLU A 127 -7.46 18.70 15.92
N SER A 128 -7.79 17.65 16.70
CA SER A 128 -8.76 17.74 17.80
C SER A 128 -8.20 18.30 19.11
N GLN A 129 -6.87 18.52 19.21
CA GLN A 129 -6.14 18.95 20.41
C GLN A 129 -6.39 18.10 21.67
N ALA A 130 -6.98 16.90 21.52
CA ALA A 130 -7.05 15.91 22.58
C ALA A 130 -5.72 15.15 22.65
N ALA A 131 -5.07 15.17 23.80
CA ALA A 131 -3.84 14.40 24.03
C ALA A 131 -4.10 12.90 23.86
N PHE A 132 -3.25 12.23 23.09
CA PHE A 132 -3.31 10.79 22.88
C PHE A 132 -2.84 10.06 24.14
N ALA A 133 -3.45 8.91 24.45
CA ALA A 133 -2.95 8.06 25.53
C ALA A 133 -1.60 7.43 25.15
N GLU A 134 -0.71 7.21 26.12
CA GLU A 134 0.58 6.56 25.86
C GLU A 134 0.40 5.19 25.18
N THR A 135 -0.57 4.39 25.64
CA THR A 135 -0.88 3.07 25.08
C THR A 135 -1.34 3.14 23.62
N GLU A 136 -2.07 4.19 23.25
CA GLU A 136 -2.49 4.47 21.88
C GLU A 136 -1.28 4.83 21.00
N LEU A 137 -0.39 5.72 21.47
CA LEU A 137 0.83 6.07 20.74
C LEU A 137 1.80 4.89 20.63
N LYS A 138 2.04 4.13 21.71
CA LYS A 138 2.86 2.90 21.68
C LYS A 138 2.30 1.87 20.71
N PHE A 139 0.98 1.71 20.63
CA PHE A 139 0.33 0.81 19.66
C PHE A 139 0.52 1.30 18.22
N ILE A 140 0.22 2.57 17.93
CA ILE A 140 0.40 3.16 16.59
C ILE A 140 1.87 3.05 16.14
N LEU A 141 2.80 3.45 17.01
CA LEU A 141 4.24 3.38 16.76
C LEU A 141 4.69 1.95 16.49
N THR A 142 4.33 0.99 17.35
CA THR A 142 4.72 -0.43 17.22
C THR A 142 4.21 -1.04 15.92
N SER A 143 2.93 -0.85 15.59
CA SER A 143 2.31 -1.43 14.41
C SER A 143 2.83 -0.81 13.10
N ILE A 144 3.18 0.48 13.10
CA ILE A 144 3.85 1.12 11.96
C ILE A 144 5.32 0.70 11.88
N LEU A 145 6.05 0.52 12.99
CA LEU A 145 7.41 -0.03 12.98
C LEU A 145 7.47 -1.45 12.39
N ASN A 146 6.50 -2.31 12.71
CA ASN A 146 6.39 -3.64 12.09
C ASN A 146 6.15 -3.53 10.57
N ALA A 147 5.32 -2.59 10.12
CA ALA A 147 5.10 -2.30 8.70
C ALA A 147 6.38 -1.80 8.01
N LEU A 148 7.12 -0.89 8.66
CA LEU A 148 8.39 -0.36 8.16
C LEU A 148 9.45 -1.46 8.02
N GLN A 149 9.59 -2.33 9.04
CA GLN A 149 10.48 -3.49 8.94
C GLN A 149 10.17 -4.33 7.68
N LYS A 150 8.89 -4.59 7.40
CA LYS A 150 8.46 -5.43 6.27
C LYS A 150 8.76 -4.83 4.90
N ILE A 151 8.82 -3.50 4.76
CA ILE A 151 9.21 -2.82 3.51
C ILE A 151 10.73 -2.59 3.41
N HIS A 152 11.40 -2.32 4.54
CA HIS A 152 12.86 -2.17 4.61
C HIS A 152 13.57 -3.51 4.31
N GLU A 153 12.98 -4.64 4.73
CA GLU A 153 13.36 -6.00 4.31
C GLU A 153 13.35 -6.20 2.78
N GLN A 154 12.68 -5.35 2.01
CA GLN A 154 12.60 -5.37 0.54
C GLN A 154 13.28 -4.17 -0.12
N GLN A 155 14.10 -3.42 0.64
CA GLN A 155 14.80 -2.20 0.19
C GLN A 155 13.85 -1.08 -0.30
N ILE A 156 12.60 -1.05 0.18
CA ILE A 156 11.65 0.03 -0.09
C ILE A 156 11.64 1.01 1.08
N VAL A 157 11.90 2.28 0.80
CA VAL A 157 11.68 3.41 1.73
C VAL A 157 10.29 4.00 1.44
N HIS A 158 9.45 4.19 2.47
CA HIS A 158 8.10 4.77 2.28
C HIS A 158 8.20 6.24 1.83
N GLY A 159 9.15 6.99 2.38
CA GLY A 159 9.60 8.30 1.89
C GLY A 159 8.64 9.47 2.13
N GLY A 160 7.43 9.22 2.65
CA GLY A 160 6.37 10.22 2.80
C GLY A 160 5.57 10.16 4.08
N ILE A 161 6.10 9.58 5.17
CA ILE A 161 5.36 9.39 6.43
C ILE A 161 5.00 10.74 7.07
N GLN A 162 3.74 10.88 7.47
CA GLN A 162 3.15 12.04 8.14
C GLN A 162 1.79 11.61 8.76
N PRO A 163 1.15 12.43 9.63
CA PRO A 163 -0.19 12.13 10.15
C PRO A 163 -1.26 11.86 9.08
N ALA A 164 -1.13 12.43 7.87
CA ALA A 164 -2.07 12.18 6.76
C ALA A 164 -1.84 10.83 6.02
N THR A 165 -0.74 10.12 6.28
CA THR A 165 -0.42 8.81 5.67
C THR A 165 -0.56 7.63 6.64
N ILE A 166 -1.00 7.88 7.87
CA ILE A 166 -1.41 6.84 8.82
C ILE A 166 -2.93 6.93 8.95
N LEU A 167 -3.63 5.87 8.57
CA LEU A 167 -5.09 5.74 8.65
C LEU A 167 -5.45 4.82 9.82
N ILE A 168 -6.18 5.33 10.82
CA ILE A 168 -6.71 4.51 11.92
C ILE A 168 -8.04 3.89 11.46
N GLY A 169 -8.08 2.56 11.34
CA GLY A 169 -9.26 1.83 10.90
C GLY A 169 -10.42 1.84 11.91
N LYS A 170 -11.59 1.37 11.49
CA LYS A 170 -12.78 1.20 12.37
C LYS A 170 -12.58 0.12 13.45
N ASP A 171 -11.63 -0.76 13.22
CA ASP A 171 -11.07 -1.79 14.10
C ASP A 171 -10.01 -1.22 15.07
N GLY A 172 -9.62 0.05 14.93
CA GLY A 172 -8.52 0.70 15.67
C GLY A 172 -7.13 0.45 15.08
N GLU A 173 -7.00 -0.46 14.11
CA GLU A 173 -5.71 -0.82 13.51
C GLU A 173 -5.13 0.35 12.67
N PRO A 174 -3.88 0.77 12.90
CA PRO A 174 -3.22 1.76 12.08
C PRO A 174 -2.78 1.15 10.74
N LEU A 175 -2.87 1.92 9.67
CA LEU A 175 -2.56 1.49 8.30
C LEU A 175 -1.72 2.54 7.59
N LEU A 176 -0.52 2.16 7.15
CA LEU A 176 0.38 2.99 6.35
C LEU A 176 -0.10 3.06 4.89
N ILE A 177 -0.23 4.27 4.34
CA ILE A 177 -0.81 4.55 3.01
C ILE A 177 -0.04 5.63 2.22
N ASN A 178 -0.15 5.59 0.89
CA ASN A 178 0.41 6.57 -0.05
C ASN A 178 1.96 6.64 -0.03
N PHE A 179 2.61 5.58 -0.50
CA PHE A 179 4.07 5.50 -0.66
C PHE A 179 4.61 6.57 -1.61
N ALA A 180 5.81 7.09 -1.33
CA ALA A 180 6.41 8.20 -2.05
C ALA A 180 7.83 7.89 -2.58
N ALA A 181 8.17 6.62 -2.81
CA ALA A 181 9.53 6.21 -3.24
C ALA A 181 10.01 6.92 -4.53
N ALA A 182 9.15 7.02 -5.56
CA ALA A 182 9.50 7.69 -6.82
C ALA A 182 9.75 9.20 -6.67
N ARG A 183 9.16 9.84 -5.65
CA ARG A 183 9.43 11.24 -5.32
C ARG A 183 10.88 11.43 -4.85
N LEU A 184 11.38 10.53 -4.00
CA LEU A 184 12.77 10.57 -3.51
C LEU A 184 13.78 10.53 -4.68
N ALA A 185 13.56 9.60 -5.61
CA ALA A 185 14.40 9.42 -6.79
C ALA A 185 14.44 10.64 -7.73
N ILE A 186 13.39 11.45 -7.77
CA ILE A 186 13.33 12.68 -8.58
C ILE A 186 13.89 13.88 -7.80
N ALA A 187 13.57 13.99 -6.51
CA ALA A 187 14.03 15.07 -5.64
C ALA A 187 15.56 15.08 -5.48
N ALA A 188 16.18 13.90 -5.31
CA ALA A 188 17.64 13.76 -5.28
C ALA A 188 18.34 14.26 -6.56
N ARG A 189 17.61 14.34 -7.69
CA ARG A 189 18.07 14.86 -8.99
C ARG A 189 17.65 16.31 -9.26
N THR A 190 16.86 16.94 -8.37
CA THR A 190 16.20 18.23 -8.61
C THR A 190 16.23 19.12 -7.35
N PRO A 191 17.30 19.92 -7.14
CA PRO A 191 17.43 20.80 -5.97
C PRO A 191 16.27 21.79 -5.78
N GLN A 192 15.58 22.16 -6.86
CA GLN A 192 14.42 23.07 -6.84
C GLN A 192 13.21 22.50 -6.10
N LEU A 193 13.15 21.17 -5.89
CA LEU A 193 12.05 20.50 -5.18
C LEU A 193 12.31 20.36 -3.66
N ALA A 194 13.40 20.93 -3.14
CA ALA A 194 13.71 20.93 -1.71
C ALA A 194 12.67 21.70 -0.88
N ASP A 195 12.27 22.89 -1.34
CA ASP A 195 11.33 23.76 -0.61
C ASP A 195 9.95 23.10 -0.46
N GLU A 196 9.49 22.35 -1.46
CA GLU A 196 8.23 21.57 -1.38
C GLU A 196 8.30 20.41 -0.39
N LEU A 197 9.50 19.90 -0.11
CA LEU A 197 9.73 18.78 0.81
C LEU A 197 9.91 19.24 2.26
N ALA A 198 10.40 20.47 2.49
CA ALA A 198 10.80 21.07 3.77
C ALA A 198 9.70 21.20 4.86
N THR A 199 8.58 20.50 4.71
CA THR A 199 7.42 20.31 5.60
C THR A 199 7.70 19.82 7.04
N GLY A 200 8.95 19.80 7.52
CA GLY A 200 9.37 19.29 8.83
C GLY A 200 9.36 17.76 8.98
N TYR A 201 8.51 17.04 8.25
CA TYR A 201 8.51 15.56 8.20
C TYR A 201 9.64 14.98 7.34
N ALA A 202 10.14 15.73 6.35
CA ALA A 202 11.21 15.27 5.46
C ALA A 202 12.61 15.64 6.00
N PRO A 203 13.47 14.66 6.31
CA PRO A 203 14.87 14.91 6.65
C PRO A 203 15.68 15.30 5.41
N VAL A 204 16.85 15.91 5.64
CA VAL A 204 17.64 16.54 4.57
C VAL A 204 18.09 15.60 3.46
N GLU A 205 18.34 14.32 3.73
CA GLU A 205 18.73 13.35 2.70
C GLU A 205 17.64 13.09 1.63
N GLN A 206 16.40 13.57 1.82
CA GLN A 206 15.37 13.52 0.77
C GLN A 206 15.54 14.57 -0.33
N TYR A 207 16.37 15.60 -0.12
CA TYR A 207 16.54 16.74 -1.05
C TYR A 207 17.96 17.31 -1.13
N GLU A 208 18.87 16.93 -0.25
CA GLU A 208 20.30 17.26 -0.33
C GLU A 208 21.10 16.09 -0.91
N SER A 209 21.80 16.33 -2.03
CA SER A 209 22.47 15.32 -2.86
C SER A 209 23.66 14.57 -2.22
N ALA A 210 23.87 14.70 -0.91
CA ALA A 210 25.03 14.17 -0.19
C ALA A 210 24.80 12.78 0.44
N ASN A 211 23.55 12.36 0.63
CA ASN A 211 23.18 11.10 1.29
C ASN A 211 22.07 10.41 0.48
N GLU A 212 22.07 9.07 0.44
CA GLU A 212 20.98 8.29 -0.15
C GLU A 212 19.90 7.95 0.92
N PRO A 213 18.60 8.15 0.65
CA PRO A 213 17.53 7.73 1.56
C PRO A 213 17.51 6.21 1.83
N GLY A 214 17.64 5.84 3.10
CA GLY A 214 17.44 4.47 3.60
C GLY A 214 16.45 4.39 4.77
N PRO A 215 16.45 3.30 5.56
CA PRO A 215 15.48 3.09 6.67
C PRO A 215 15.35 4.25 7.66
N ALA A 216 16.46 4.89 8.04
CA ALA A 216 16.44 6.00 9.00
C ALA A 216 15.73 7.26 8.48
N THR A 217 15.50 7.38 7.17
CA THR A 217 14.66 8.42 6.56
C THR A 217 13.21 8.30 7.01
N ASP A 218 12.68 7.08 7.02
CA ASP A 218 11.31 6.79 7.47
C ASP A 218 11.19 6.91 8.99
N PHE A 219 12.21 6.52 9.74
CA PHE A 219 12.20 6.68 11.19
C PHE A 219 12.21 8.15 11.62
N TYR A 220 12.93 9.05 10.93
CA TYR A 220 12.80 10.49 11.15
C TYR A 220 11.37 10.97 10.93
N ALA A 221 10.76 10.61 9.80
CA ALA A 221 9.42 11.05 9.44
C ALA A 221 8.33 10.48 10.39
N LEU A 222 8.54 9.27 10.90
CA LEU A 222 7.72 8.67 11.96
C LEU A 222 7.94 9.36 13.32
N GLY A 223 9.18 9.72 13.67
CA GLY A 223 9.50 10.52 14.85
C GLY A 223 8.83 11.89 14.83
N ALA A 224 8.90 12.60 13.71
CA ALA A 224 8.18 13.86 13.50
C ALA A 224 6.65 13.66 13.59
N THR A 225 6.12 12.55 13.08
CA THR A 225 4.70 12.19 13.21
C THR A 225 4.29 11.96 14.68
N MET A 226 5.10 11.25 15.47
CA MET A 226 4.85 11.03 16.90
C MET A 226 4.97 12.33 17.71
N TYR A 227 5.97 13.17 17.42
CA TYR A 227 6.14 14.49 18.04
C TYR A 227 4.90 15.37 17.88
N VAL A 228 4.31 15.42 16.68
CA VAL A 228 3.06 16.16 16.42
C VAL A 228 1.89 15.59 17.24
N CYS A 229 1.84 14.28 17.43
CA CYS A 229 0.81 13.63 18.27
C CYS A 229 1.01 13.90 19.77
N MET A 230 2.26 14.03 20.23
CA MET A 230 2.58 14.31 21.64
C MET A 230 2.44 15.79 22.03
N THR A 231 2.77 16.70 21.11
CA THR A 231 2.92 18.13 21.41
C THR A 231 1.84 19.01 20.77
N HIS A 232 1.11 18.51 19.77
CA HIS A 232 0.25 19.28 18.86
C HIS A 232 0.93 20.43 18.09
N HIS A 233 2.26 20.59 18.18
CA HIS A 233 3.03 21.58 17.43
C HIS A 233 3.41 21.03 16.05
N GLN A 234 3.49 21.89 15.04
CA GLN A 234 4.01 21.51 13.72
C GLN A 234 5.52 21.21 13.78
N PRO A 235 6.03 20.26 12.98
CA PRO A 235 7.45 19.93 12.98
C PRO A 235 8.26 21.01 12.26
N VAL A 236 9.46 21.29 12.76
CA VAL A 236 10.37 22.28 12.16
C VAL A 236 11.14 21.65 11.00
N ALA A 237 11.30 22.40 9.90
CA ALA A 237 12.10 21.99 8.74
C ALA A 237 13.51 21.51 9.15
N ALA A 238 13.96 20.38 8.59
CA ALA A 238 15.23 19.76 9.02
C ALA A 238 16.45 20.67 8.81
N GLN A 239 16.47 21.45 7.73
CA GLN A 239 17.49 22.49 7.49
C GLN A 239 17.51 23.56 8.58
N SER A 240 16.34 24.02 9.05
CA SER A 240 16.25 25.01 10.13
C SER A 240 16.72 24.43 11.47
N ARG A 241 16.46 23.14 11.74
CA ARG A 241 17.00 22.45 12.93
C ARG A 241 18.53 22.34 12.87
N ILE A 242 19.08 21.97 11.72
CA ILE A 242 20.53 21.91 11.49
C ILE A 242 21.16 23.30 11.57
N LEU A 243 20.49 24.35 11.08
CA LEU A 243 20.94 25.73 11.18
C LEU A 243 21.03 26.22 12.64
N ALA A 244 20.01 25.94 13.45
CA ALA A 244 20.00 26.25 14.89
C ALA A 244 21.17 25.55 15.61
N LEU A 245 21.34 24.24 15.40
CA LEU A 245 22.44 23.46 15.97
C LEU A 245 23.83 23.99 15.54
N ASN A 246 23.99 24.38 14.27
CA ASN A 246 25.22 24.99 13.76
C ASN A 246 25.50 26.40 14.35
N GLN A 247 24.48 27.07 14.89
CA GLN A 247 24.62 28.34 15.62
C GLN A 247 24.84 28.14 17.13
N GLY A 248 24.79 26.90 17.62
CA GLY A 248 24.89 26.55 19.04
C GLY A 248 23.58 26.69 19.81
N GLU A 249 22.45 26.85 19.12
CA GLU A 249 21.11 26.84 19.70
C GLU A 249 20.61 25.40 19.94
N PRO A 250 19.71 25.16 20.91
CA PRO A 250 19.10 23.84 21.09
C PRO A 250 18.20 23.45 19.91
N ASP A 251 18.05 22.15 19.66
CA ASP A 251 17.15 21.65 18.62
C ASP A 251 15.69 22.02 18.95
N PRO A 252 14.97 22.75 18.08
CA PRO A 252 13.62 23.22 18.35
C PRO A 252 12.55 22.12 18.33
N MET A 253 12.91 20.85 18.04
CA MET A 253 12.05 19.67 18.23
C MET A 253 12.50 18.79 19.41
N THR A 254 13.18 19.36 20.41
CA THR A 254 13.52 18.64 21.65
C THR A 254 12.27 18.37 22.48
N LEU A 255 11.99 17.10 22.79
CA LEU A 255 10.93 16.69 23.72
C LEU A 255 11.36 16.97 25.18
N SER A 256 11.20 18.22 25.60
CA SER A 256 11.44 18.63 26.99
C SER A 256 10.28 18.18 27.90
N ALA A 257 10.57 18.02 29.20
CA ALA A 257 9.56 17.66 30.19
C ALA A 257 8.43 18.71 30.33
N GLU A 258 8.66 19.95 29.90
CA GLU A 258 7.68 21.04 29.91
C GLU A 258 6.60 20.85 28.83
N PHE A 259 6.90 20.14 27.74
CA PHE A 259 5.92 19.82 26.68
C PHE A 259 5.08 18.57 26.99
N THR A 260 5.59 17.66 27.82
CA THR A 260 5.05 16.30 27.98
C THR A 260 4.69 15.96 29.43
N ASP A 261 4.45 16.98 30.25
CA ASP A 261 4.32 17.00 31.73
C ASP A 261 3.72 15.71 32.33
N THR A 262 4.60 14.74 32.64
CA THR A 262 4.31 13.39 33.15
C THR A 262 3.39 12.48 32.31
N ALA A 263 2.97 12.89 31.11
CA ALA A 263 1.98 12.19 30.29
C ALA A 263 2.52 10.98 29.51
N TYR A 264 3.84 10.91 29.28
CA TYR A 264 4.51 9.87 28.51
C TYR A 264 5.78 9.35 29.21
N SER A 265 6.00 8.04 29.15
CA SER A 265 7.17 7.35 29.69
C SER A 265 8.48 7.79 29.04
N ALA A 266 9.56 7.76 29.84
CA ALA A 266 10.89 8.20 29.42
C ALA A 266 11.40 7.43 28.20
N GLU A 267 11.06 6.14 28.08
CA GLU A 267 11.46 5.25 26.99
C GLU A 267 10.72 5.55 25.68
N LEU A 268 9.46 5.98 25.75
CA LEU A 268 8.73 6.46 24.57
C LEU A 268 9.28 7.82 24.10
N LEU A 269 9.54 8.74 25.04
CA LEU A 269 10.17 10.02 24.73
C LEU A 269 11.58 9.83 24.14
N GLN A 270 12.38 8.93 24.71
CA GLN A 270 13.71 8.57 24.19
C GLN A 270 13.62 7.96 22.80
N ALA A 271 12.66 7.04 22.55
CA ALA A 271 12.48 6.45 21.23
C ALA A 271 12.14 7.50 20.16
N VAL A 272 11.23 8.44 20.46
CA VAL A 272 10.89 9.52 19.51
C VAL A 272 12.03 10.52 19.35
N GLN A 273 12.73 10.89 20.42
CA GLN A 273 13.88 11.79 20.36
C GLN A 273 15.07 11.18 19.60
N TRP A 274 15.26 9.86 19.67
CA TRP A 274 16.29 9.15 18.91
C TRP A 274 15.92 9.02 17.44
N MET A 275 14.66 8.70 17.12
CA MET A 275 14.13 8.76 15.75
C MET A 275 14.30 10.15 15.12
N LEU A 276 14.16 11.22 15.92
CA LEU A 276 14.23 12.61 15.46
C LEU A 276 15.63 13.19 15.23
N GLN A 277 16.73 12.45 15.49
CA GLN A 277 18.08 13.02 15.34
C GLN A 277 18.30 13.57 13.91
N PRO A 278 18.76 14.83 13.73
CA PRO A 278 18.89 15.41 12.39
C PRO A 278 19.87 14.64 11.48
N ALA A 279 21.02 14.24 12.01
CA ALA A 279 22.02 13.45 11.29
C ALA A 279 21.52 12.00 11.06
N TYR A 280 21.73 11.49 9.84
CA TYR A 280 21.24 10.16 9.43
C TYR A 280 21.82 9.01 10.27
N ASN A 281 23.11 9.08 10.60
CA ASN A 281 23.82 8.00 11.30
C ASN A 281 23.54 7.95 12.81
N ASP A 282 23.02 9.03 13.39
CA ASP A 282 22.71 9.12 14.82
C ASP A 282 21.29 8.62 15.13
N ARG A 283 20.48 8.37 14.08
CA ARG A 283 19.14 7.75 14.16
C ARG A 283 19.23 6.21 14.25
N PRO A 284 18.16 5.52 14.70
CA PRO A 284 18.07 4.06 14.59
C PRO A 284 18.22 3.62 13.13
N GLN A 285 18.89 2.48 12.88
CA GLN A 285 19.09 1.97 11.53
C GLN A 285 18.12 0.84 11.15
N SER A 286 17.41 0.27 12.13
CA SER A 286 16.35 -0.71 11.95
C SER A 286 15.17 -0.47 12.90
N ALA A 287 13.98 -0.90 12.47
CA ALA A 287 12.78 -0.88 13.32
C ALA A 287 12.95 -1.77 14.56
N THR A 288 13.77 -2.82 14.47
CA THR A 288 14.03 -3.78 15.55
C THR A 288 14.75 -3.12 16.73
N GLU A 289 15.64 -2.15 16.50
CA GLU A 289 16.28 -1.36 17.58
C GLU A 289 15.25 -0.57 18.39
N ILE A 290 14.34 0.12 17.70
CA ILE A 290 13.29 0.95 18.31
C ILE A 290 12.31 0.06 19.09
N LEU A 291 11.92 -1.07 18.48
CA LEU A 291 11.07 -2.08 19.13
C LEU A 291 11.74 -2.76 20.33
N ALA A 292 13.06 -2.85 20.38
CA ALA A 292 13.79 -3.36 21.54
C ALA A 292 13.81 -2.35 22.69
N LEU A 293 14.07 -1.06 22.40
CA LEU A 293 14.00 0.02 23.38
C LEU A 293 12.61 0.10 24.04
N LEU A 294 11.54 0.07 23.25
CA LEU A 294 10.16 0.11 23.76
C LEU A 294 9.80 -1.07 24.66
N LYS A 295 10.33 -2.28 24.39
CA LYS A 295 10.03 -3.51 25.15
C LYS A 295 10.84 -3.68 26.43
N ALA A 296 12.00 -3.03 26.54
CA ALA A 296 12.84 -3.12 27.74
C ALA A 296 12.14 -2.56 28.99
N ALA A 297 11.29 -1.54 28.81
CA ALA A 297 10.43 -0.95 29.84
C ALA A 297 9.46 -1.99 30.43
N ASP A 298 8.68 -2.66 29.58
CA ASP A 298 7.63 -3.62 29.98
C ASP A 298 8.18 -4.76 30.87
N THR A 299 9.44 -5.16 30.65
CA THR A 299 10.13 -6.18 31.48
C THR A 299 10.64 -5.66 32.83
N ASN A 300 10.89 -4.35 32.96
CA ASN A 300 11.36 -3.74 34.21
C ASN A 300 10.21 -3.56 35.22
N ASP A 301 9.01 -3.17 34.78
CA ASP A 301 7.84 -3.08 35.66
C ASP A 301 7.46 -4.44 36.28
N LEU A 302 7.53 -5.52 35.48
CA LEU A 302 7.25 -6.88 35.94
C LEU A 302 8.30 -7.43 36.93
N THR A 303 9.53 -6.92 36.90
CA THR A 303 10.61 -7.36 37.81
C THR A 303 10.75 -6.47 39.04
N GLY A 304 10.53 -5.15 38.92
CA GLY A 304 10.59 -4.19 40.03
C GLY A 304 9.61 -4.49 41.17
N SER A 305 8.44 -5.05 40.88
CA SER A 305 7.42 -5.41 41.88
C SER A 305 7.84 -6.57 42.81
N SER A 306 8.94 -7.27 42.53
CA SER A 306 9.34 -8.50 43.24
C SER A 306 10.33 -8.30 44.40
N ILE A 307 10.94 -7.11 44.59
CA ILE A 307 12.04 -6.92 45.56
C ILE A 307 11.75 -5.77 46.56
N SER A 308 10.62 -5.85 47.28
CA SER A 308 10.38 -4.98 48.44
C SER A 308 9.41 -5.55 49.49
N LYS A 309 9.70 -6.75 50.05
CA LYS A 309 9.02 -7.22 51.29
C LYS A 309 9.74 -8.33 52.07
N GLN A 310 10.95 -8.08 52.56
CA GLN A 310 11.55 -8.87 53.66
C GLN A 310 12.20 -7.97 54.72
N ALA A 311 11.38 -7.44 55.63
CA ALA A 311 11.80 -6.90 56.92
C ALA A 311 10.60 -6.92 57.90
N ALA A 312 10.90 -6.99 59.21
CA ALA A 312 9.97 -6.86 60.35
C ALA A 312 8.93 -7.97 60.62
N THR A 313 9.41 -9.02 61.31
CA THR A 313 8.85 -9.55 62.59
C THR A 313 7.49 -10.29 62.64
N GLU A 314 7.46 -11.32 63.49
CA GLU A 314 6.30 -12.14 63.90
C GLU A 314 5.30 -11.40 64.81
N VAL A 315 4.07 -11.93 64.97
CA VAL A 315 3.49 -12.35 66.28
C VAL A 315 2.09 -12.99 66.13
N ASP A 316 1.93 -14.14 66.80
CA ASP A 316 0.71 -14.87 67.23
C ASP A 316 -0.31 -15.44 66.20
N ASN A 317 -1.05 -16.46 66.67
CA ASN A 317 -1.99 -17.30 65.92
C ASN A 317 -3.44 -17.13 66.41
N SER A 318 -4.40 -17.07 65.48
CA SER A 318 -5.71 -17.73 65.71
C SER A 318 -6.46 -18.03 64.41
N ARG A 319 -7.18 -19.16 64.42
CA ARG A 319 -8.09 -19.68 63.39
C ARG A 319 -9.29 -20.30 64.15
N PRO A 320 -10.53 -20.23 63.64
CA PRO A 320 -10.90 -21.19 62.60
C PRO A 320 -11.86 -20.71 61.49
N VAL A 321 -11.58 -21.24 60.29
CA VAL A 321 -12.51 -21.76 59.27
C VAL A 321 -13.99 -21.35 59.32
N ALA A 322 -14.44 -20.72 58.23
CA ALA A 322 -15.78 -20.93 57.68
C ALA A 322 -15.65 -21.33 56.19
N LYS A 323 -16.57 -22.16 55.68
CA LYS A 323 -16.68 -22.53 54.27
C LYS A 323 -17.86 -21.80 53.63
N ASN A 324 -17.76 -21.48 52.34
CA ASN A 324 -18.80 -21.67 51.30
C ASN A 324 -18.24 -21.14 49.95
N VAL A 325 -18.09 -21.97 48.92
CA VAL A 325 -19.07 -22.57 47.99
C VAL A 325 -19.14 -21.77 46.68
N LEU A 326 -18.90 -22.48 45.58
CA LEU A 326 -18.97 -21.99 44.20
C LEU A 326 -20.43 -21.89 43.72
N LEU A 327 -20.75 -20.85 42.94
CA LEU A 327 -21.91 -20.90 42.04
C LEU A 327 -21.71 -20.01 40.80
N ILE A 328 -21.99 -20.59 39.64
CA ILE A 328 -22.06 -19.92 38.35
C ILE A 328 -23.52 -19.44 38.17
N GLY A 329 -23.73 -18.22 37.68
CA GLY A 329 -25.07 -17.67 37.44
C GLY A 329 -25.09 -16.69 36.27
N VAL A 330 -25.78 -17.07 35.19
CA VAL A 330 -26.05 -16.25 34.00
C VAL A 330 -27.55 -16.28 33.73
N MET A 331 -28.10 -15.24 33.09
CA MET A 331 -29.53 -15.02 32.79
C MET A 331 -30.36 -14.55 34.02
N ALA A 332 -31.41 -13.74 33.90
CA ALA A 332 -32.17 -13.32 32.72
C ALA A 332 -32.80 -11.92 32.86
N GLY A 333 -33.20 -11.31 31.73
CA GLY A 333 -34.03 -10.10 31.65
C GLY A 333 -33.61 -9.16 30.52
N ILE A 334 -34.40 -8.89 29.47
CA ILE A 334 -35.76 -9.34 29.14
C ILE A 334 -35.85 -9.65 27.63
N VAL A 335 -36.45 -10.78 27.26
CA VAL A 335 -37.03 -10.99 25.92
C VAL A 335 -38.37 -11.73 26.05
N ALA A 336 -39.47 -10.97 25.90
CA ALA A 336 -40.82 -11.40 25.53
C ALA A 336 -41.56 -10.12 25.09
N LEU A 337 -42.38 -10.08 24.05
CA LEU A 337 -43.07 -11.14 23.30
C LEU A 337 -42.57 -11.18 21.82
N VAL A 338 -42.44 -12.31 21.10
CA VAL A 338 -43.38 -13.44 20.83
C VAL A 338 -44.52 -12.98 19.89
N THR A 339 -44.73 -13.51 18.67
CA THR A 339 -44.13 -14.64 17.90
C THR A 339 -44.51 -14.56 16.40
N ILE A 340 -44.09 -15.56 15.61
CA ILE A 340 -44.56 -15.96 14.25
C ILE A 340 -43.85 -15.24 13.09
N GLY A 341 -43.33 -16.03 12.15
CA GLY A 341 -42.61 -15.58 10.96
C GLY A 341 -42.05 -16.74 10.14
N LEU A 342 -42.92 -17.58 9.56
CA LEU A 342 -42.52 -18.69 8.68
C LEU A 342 -43.21 -18.60 7.31
N TRP A 343 -42.36 -18.48 6.27
CA TRP A 343 -42.54 -18.94 4.87
C TRP A 343 -43.44 -18.16 3.88
N PHE A 344 -43.01 -18.23 2.59
CA PHE A 344 -43.62 -17.72 1.33
C PHE A 344 -43.75 -16.18 1.17
N ASP A 345 -43.75 -15.57 -0.03
CA ASP A 345 -43.01 -15.82 -1.31
C ASP A 345 -43.05 -14.57 -2.23
N GLU A 346 -42.33 -14.61 -3.37
CA GLU A 346 -42.40 -13.79 -4.62
C GLU A 346 -42.52 -12.23 -4.60
N LYS A 347 -41.42 -11.58 -5.07
CA LYS A 347 -41.28 -10.59 -6.19
C LYS A 347 -42.46 -9.68 -6.66
N PRO A 348 -42.18 -8.54 -7.36
CA PRO A 348 -41.09 -7.56 -7.25
C PRO A 348 -41.61 -6.09 -7.42
N THR A 349 -40.83 -5.20 -8.06
CA THR A 349 -41.17 -3.89 -8.69
C THR A 349 -41.29 -2.61 -7.82
N ASP A 350 -40.21 -1.80 -7.90
CA ASP A 350 -40.18 -0.40 -8.39
C ASP A 350 -40.62 0.86 -7.59
N LEU A 351 -39.72 1.85 -7.75
CA LEU A 351 -39.88 3.34 -7.76
C LEU A 351 -39.80 4.19 -6.46
N LEU A 352 -38.70 4.97 -6.44
CA LEU A 352 -38.51 6.37 -5.99
C LEU A 352 -38.39 6.72 -4.48
N VAL A 353 -37.15 7.09 -4.13
CA VAL A 353 -36.71 8.31 -3.42
C VAL A 353 -37.60 8.92 -2.33
N ASP A 354 -37.07 8.98 -1.10
CA ASP A 354 -37.13 10.19 -0.27
C ASP A 354 -35.76 10.37 0.45
N ASP A 355 -35.34 11.61 0.70
CA ASP A 355 -33.96 11.97 1.05
C ASP A 355 -33.89 12.71 2.41
N LYS A 356 -33.39 12.03 3.44
CA LYS A 356 -33.15 12.63 4.78
C LYS A 356 -31.88 12.10 5.44
N PRO A 357 -31.09 12.97 6.09
CA PRO A 357 -29.84 12.59 6.73
C PRO A 357 -30.08 11.73 7.97
N SER A 358 -29.49 10.54 8.00
CA SER A 358 -29.42 9.74 9.21
C SER A 358 -28.46 10.39 10.21
N THR A 359 -28.92 10.63 11.44
CA THR A 359 -28.10 11.18 12.53
C THR A 359 -26.99 10.20 12.90
N VAL A 360 -25.73 10.64 12.79
CA VAL A 360 -24.56 9.84 13.18
C VAL A 360 -24.48 9.74 14.71
N ASP A 361 -24.37 8.52 15.24
CA ASP A 361 -24.19 8.26 16.68
C ASP A 361 -22.74 8.60 17.09
N ASN A 362 -22.51 9.87 17.44
CA ASN A 362 -21.18 10.43 17.78
C ASN A 362 -20.68 9.99 19.17
N ARG A 363 -20.65 8.69 19.45
CA ARG A 363 -19.96 8.13 20.62
C ARG A 363 -18.47 7.99 20.30
N PRO A 364 -17.55 8.54 21.12
CA PRO A 364 -16.13 8.31 20.93
C PRO A 364 -15.82 6.82 21.16
N LEU A 365 -14.99 6.23 20.29
CA LEU A 365 -14.63 4.80 20.34
C LEU A 365 -13.67 4.45 21.49
N PHE A 366 -13.11 5.46 22.16
CA PHE A 366 -12.17 5.33 23.28
C PHE A 366 -12.52 6.35 24.36
N GLU A 367 -12.34 5.99 25.63
CA GLU A 367 -12.44 6.94 26.75
C GLU A 367 -11.26 7.91 26.71
N ARG A 368 -11.55 9.20 26.53
CA ARG A 368 -10.55 10.27 26.46
C ARG A 368 -10.36 10.90 27.83
N ASN A 369 -9.10 11.16 28.22
CA ASN A 369 -8.83 12.02 29.36
C ASN A 369 -9.36 13.44 29.08
N PRO A 370 -10.16 14.04 30.00
CA PRO A 370 -10.64 15.40 29.84
C PRO A 370 -9.49 16.39 30.12
N GLY A 371 -8.73 16.72 29.08
CA GLY A 371 -7.66 17.71 29.13
C GLY A 371 -8.15 19.05 29.68
N LYS A 372 -7.37 19.63 30.60
CA LYS A 372 -7.65 20.95 31.19
C LYS A 372 -7.19 22.03 30.20
N PRO A 373 -8.02 23.03 29.84
CA PRO A 373 -7.64 24.03 28.85
C PRO A 373 -6.54 24.96 29.39
N THR A 374 -5.39 24.94 28.73
CA THR A 374 -4.27 25.86 28.96
C THR A 374 -4.44 27.11 28.09
N ALA A 375 -4.33 28.30 28.66
CA ALA A 375 -4.52 29.55 27.92
C ALA A 375 -3.28 29.93 27.11
N ILE A 376 -3.48 30.29 25.84
CA ILE A 376 -2.43 30.77 24.92
C ILE A 376 -2.43 32.30 24.92
N PRO A 377 -1.27 32.98 24.99
CA PRO A 377 -1.18 34.43 24.85
C PRO A 377 -1.40 34.87 23.38
N GLU A 378 -2.18 35.92 23.19
CA GLU A 378 -2.58 36.44 21.89
C GLU A 378 -1.42 37.18 21.18
N ILE A 379 -1.01 36.68 20.01
CA ILE A 379 -0.02 37.33 19.12
C ILE A 379 -0.76 37.88 17.89
N LYS A 380 -0.47 39.13 17.54
CA LYS A 380 -1.12 39.81 16.41
C LYS A 380 -0.44 39.49 15.08
N GLU A 381 -1.25 39.18 14.08
CA GLU A 381 -0.84 39.26 12.68
C GLU A 381 -0.74 40.74 12.25
N ASP A 382 0.22 41.05 11.39
CA ASP A 382 0.27 42.30 10.63
C ASP A 382 1.09 42.11 9.34
N LEU A 383 0.82 42.96 8.34
CA LEU A 383 1.57 43.10 7.06
C LEU A 383 1.52 41.94 6.04
N ALA A 384 0.58 42.04 5.11
CA ALA A 384 0.70 41.44 3.78
C ALA A 384 1.60 42.29 2.85
N VAL A 385 2.20 41.66 1.83
CA VAL A 385 2.88 42.36 0.71
C VAL A 385 2.40 41.78 -0.62
N ASP A 386 1.92 42.66 -1.50
CA ASP A 386 1.57 42.38 -2.89
C ASP A 386 2.78 42.63 -3.80
N LEU A 387 3.04 41.73 -4.75
CA LEU A 387 3.97 41.94 -5.87
C LEU A 387 3.43 41.29 -7.15
N SER A 388 3.34 42.11 -8.19
CA SER A 388 2.95 41.75 -9.56
C SER A 388 4.09 42.08 -10.54
N VAL A 389 3.79 42.21 -11.85
CA VAL A 389 4.74 42.28 -13.01
C VAL A 389 5.31 40.88 -13.36
N ALA A 390 5.07 40.23 -14.52
CA ALA A 390 4.62 40.58 -15.88
C ALA A 390 5.72 40.86 -16.93
N GLN A 391 5.65 40.09 -18.02
CA GLN A 391 6.22 40.32 -19.37
C GLN A 391 7.75 40.43 -19.54
N LEU A 392 8.33 39.44 -20.22
CA LEU A 392 9.21 39.67 -21.38
C LEU A 392 8.95 38.62 -22.47
N ASN A 393 8.83 39.08 -23.71
CA ASN A 393 8.94 38.28 -24.94
C ASN A 393 10.26 38.68 -25.63
N GLU A 394 10.93 37.77 -26.34
CA GLU A 394 11.19 37.93 -27.79
C GLU A 394 11.90 36.73 -28.46
N ARG A 395 11.25 36.24 -29.53
CA ARG A 395 11.81 35.84 -30.85
C ARG A 395 13.17 35.11 -30.94
N SER A 396 13.14 33.88 -31.45
CA SER A 396 13.86 33.52 -32.70
C SER A 396 13.39 32.18 -33.30
N ASP A 397 13.06 32.20 -34.60
CA ASP A 397 12.71 31.06 -35.47
C ASP A 397 13.32 31.33 -36.87
N PRO A 398 13.47 30.34 -37.78
CA PRO A 398 13.77 28.91 -37.56
C PRO A 398 14.91 28.43 -38.48
N VAL A 399 15.31 27.15 -38.41
CA VAL A 399 16.05 26.47 -39.51
C VAL A 399 15.37 25.14 -39.84
N ASN A 400 15.13 24.92 -41.13
CA ASN A 400 14.47 23.73 -41.69
C ASN A 400 15.49 22.91 -42.49
N LEU A 401 15.55 21.59 -42.25
CA LEU A 401 16.20 20.63 -43.14
C LEU A 401 15.49 19.27 -43.06
N SER A 402 15.10 18.74 -44.22
CA SER A 402 14.44 17.44 -44.40
C SER A 402 15.25 16.54 -45.36
N VAL A 403 14.97 15.23 -45.34
CA VAL A 403 15.21 14.13 -46.32
C VAL A 403 15.29 12.83 -45.50
N THR A 404 14.29 11.93 -45.49
CA THR A 404 13.77 11.02 -46.53
C THR A 404 14.63 9.74 -46.71
N GLU A 405 13.98 8.58 -46.64
CA GLU A 405 14.54 7.22 -46.84
C GLU A 405 14.83 6.91 -48.33
N PRO A 406 15.36 5.71 -48.65
CA PRO A 406 14.46 4.74 -49.32
C PRO A 406 14.65 3.24 -48.97
N GLU A 407 13.67 2.43 -49.38
CA GLU A 407 13.60 0.95 -49.27
C GLU A 407 14.56 0.19 -50.21
N LEU A 408 14.68 -1.15 -50.06
CA LEU A 408 14.27 -2.13 -51.10
C LEU A 408 14.51 -3.64 -50.75
N LYS A 409 13.40 -4.38 -50.57
CA LYS A 409 13.01 -5.68 -51.19
C LYS A 409 13.95 -6.91 -51.41
N ASP A 410 13.35 -8.08 -51.09
CA ASP A 410 13.01 -9.23 -51.99
C ASP A 410 13.57 -10.67 -51.72
N LYS A 411 12.63 -11.64 -51.88
CA LYS A 411 12.73 -13.06 -52.33
C LYS A 411 12.99 -14.29 -51.40
N GLU A 412 11.88 -14.99 -51.09
CA GLU A 412 11.42 -16.28 -51.70
C GLU A 412 12.21 -17.62 -51.55
N SER A 413 11.48 -18.67 -51.11
CA SER A 413 11.36 -20.05 -51.71
C SER A 413 11.76 -21.34 -50.92
N THR A 414 10.80 -22.29 -50.94
CA THR A 414 10.87 -23.78 -50.95
C THR A 414 11.08 -24.68 -49.70
N GLU A 415 10.16 -25.66 -49.62
CA GLU A 415 10.03 -26.93 -48.85
C GLU A 415 10.84 -28.12 -49.51
N PRO A 416 10.72 -29.45 -49.18
CA PRO A 416 9.79 -30.19 -48.30
C PRO A 416 10.34 -31.36 -47.40
N ALA A 417 9.45 -31.94 -46.56
CA ALA A 417 9.35 -33.37 -46.11
C ALA A 417 10.55 -34.08 -45.40
N SER A 418 10.41 -35.03 -44.45
CA SER A 418 9.28 -35.65 -43.69
C SER A 418 9.86 -36.38 -42.41
N ASP A 419 9.39 -37.44 -41.71
CA ASP A 419 8.33 -38.45 -41.92
C ASP A 419 7.90 -39.25 -40.64
N ASN A 420 6.79 -40.00 -40.77
CA ASN A 420 6.22 -41.17 -40.04
C ASN A 420 6.62 -41.62 -38.58
N ASN A 421 5.69 -41.43 -37.63
CA ASN A 421 4.71 -42.43 -37.10
C ASN A 421 5.04 -43.54 -36.02
N HIS A 422 3.95 -43.90 -35.29
CA HIS A 422 3.64 -45.10 -34.46
C HIS A 422 4.22 -45.32 -33.03
N GLN A 423 3.56 -46.06 -32.09
CA GLN A 423 2.16 -46.02 -31.53
C GLN A 423 1.88 -47.12 -30.45
N LEU A 424 1.05 -46.81 -29.42
CA LEU A 424 0.29 -47.68 -28.45
C LEU A 424 0.99 -48.78 -27.59
N ALA A 425 0.73 -48.78 -26.26
CA ALA A 425 -0.06 -49.83 -25.53
C ALA A 425 -0.07 -49.66 -23.97
N VAL A 426 -1.07 -50.28 -23.31
CA VAL A 426 -1.37 -50.39 -21.84
C VAL A 426 -2.28 -51.64 -21.63
N PRO A 427 -2.73 -52.07 -20.41
CA PRO A 427 -2.39 -51.76 -19.01
C PRO A 427 -1.86 -53.04 -18.26
N ASP A 428 -2.25 -53.61 -17.08
CA ASP A 428 -3.27 -53.32 -16.04
C ASP A 428 -3.10 -54.11 -14.70
N GLN A 429 -3.91 -53.75 -13.68
CA GLN A 429 -4.48 -54.55 -12.55
C GLN A 429 -3.62 -55.42 -11.58
N SER A 430 -3.65 -55.09 -10.26
CA SER A 430 -4.54 -55.73 -9.24
C SER A 430 -4.16 -55.42 -7.75
N PHE A 431 -5.05 -55.76 -6.80
CA PHE A 431 -5.14 -55.40 -5.36
C PHE A 431 -5.46 -56.67 -4.50
N PRO A 432 -5.76 -56.64 -3.17
CA PRO A 432 -5.28 -55.86 -2.01
C PRO A 432 -4.94 -56.75 -0.75
N GLN A 433 -4.57 -56.15 0.39
CA GLN A 433 -5.00 -56.62 1.74
C GLN A 433 -4.91 -55.54 2.84
N SER A 434 -5.62 -55.74 3.96
CA SER A 434 -5.78 -54.82 5.13
C SER A 434 -5.13 -55.42 6.41
N THR A 435 -5.10 -54.84 7.63
CA THR A 435 -5.92 -53.80 8.29
C THR A 435 -5.19 -53.25 9.53
N GLN A 436 -5.33 -51.96 9.88
CA GLN A 436 -5.46 -51.46 11.26
C GLN A 436 -5.96 -50.00 11.31
N GLN A 437 -6.49 -49.53 12.44
CA GLN A 437 -7.39 -48.36 12.48
C GLN A 437 -6.81 -47.08 13.14
N ASN A 438 -6.96 -45.99 12.38
CA ASN A 438 -7.44 -44.66 12.79
C ASN A 438 -6.71 -43.86 13.89
N LEU A 439 -6.07 -42.76 13.49
CA LEU A 439 -5.75 -41.60 14.32
C LEU A 439 -5.95 -40.30 13.51
N SER A 440 -6.86 -39.43 13.98
CA SER A 440 -7.15 -38.07 13.47
C SER A 440 -7.43 -37.92 11.96
N GLU A 441 -8.71 -37.84 11.58
CA GLU A 441 -9.10 -37.39 10.24
C GLU A 441 -8.82 -35.89 10.05
N LYS A 442 -7.74 -35.57 9.32
CA LYS A 442 -7.66 -34.30 8.58
C LYS A 442 -8.83 -34.24 7.57
N PRO A 443 -9.32 -33.05 7.19
CA PRO A 443 -10.28 -32.92 6.09
C PRO A 443 -9.63 -33.49 4.82
N THR A 444 -10.14 -34.65 4.36
CA THR A 444 -9.53 -35.46 3.30
C THR A 444 -9.17 -34.64 2.08
N ASP A 445 -7.98 -34.81 1.51
CA ASP A 445 -7.44 -33.90 0.50
C ASP A 445 -8.35 -33.76 -0.73
N ALA A 446 -9.09 -34.81 -1.11
CA ALA A 446 -10.13 -34.77 -2.13
C ALA A 446 -11.21 -33.68 -1.90
N LYS A 447 -11.59 -33.40 -0.64
CA LYS A 447 -12.53 -32.32 -0.27
C LYS A 447 -11.89 -30.94 -0.44
N LEU A 448 -10.59 -30.83 -0.19
CA LEU A 448 -9.81 -29.60 -0.35
C LEU A 448 -9.52 -29.32 -1.83
N ILE A 449 -9.12 -30.33 -2.60
CA ILE A 449 -9.01 -30.33 -4.06
C ILE A 449 -10.32 -29.86 -4.69
N LYS A 450 -11.46 -30.48 -4.33
CA LYS A 450 -12.79 -30.06 -4.84
C LYS A 450 -13.15 -28.61 -4.48
N LYS A 451 -12.77 -28.12 -3.29
CA LYS A 451 -12.94 -26.71 -2.89
C LYS A 451 -12.10 -25.78 -3.77
N HIS A 452 -10.85 -26.15 -4.07
CA HIS A 452 -9.95 -25.34 -4.91
C HIS A 452 -10.30 -25.39 -6.39
N LEU A 453 -10.78 -26.52 -6.92
CA LEU A 453 -11.31 -26.63 -8.29
C LEU A 453 -12.48 -25.66 -8.49
N ALA A 454 -13.46 -25.71 -7.59
CA ALA A 454 -14.60 -24.79 -7.60
C ALA A 454 -14.20 -23.31 -7.31
N ALA A 455 -13.01 -23.05 -6.78
CA ALA A 455 -12.46 -21.69 -6.66
C ALA A 455 -11.75 -21.25 -7.95
N ALA A 456 -10.99 -22.14 -8.59
CA ALA A 456 -10.32 -21.92 -9.86
C ALA A 456 -11.29 -21.68 -11.01
N GLU A 457 -12.37 -22.46 -11.11
CA GLU A 457 -13.41 -22.26 -12.13
C GLU A 457 -14.16 -20.92 -11.93
N ARG A 458 -14.42 -20.53 -10.69
CA ARG A 458 -14.98 -19.20 -10.38
C ARG A 458 -14.01 -18.10 -10.80
N ALA A 459 -12.71 -18.24 -10.48
CA ALA A 459 -11.67 -17.31 -10.88
C ALA A 459 -11.53 -17.18 -12.41
N ILE A 460 -11.55 -18.28 -13.17
CA ILE A 460 -11.62 -18.27 -14.65
C ILE A 460 -12.88 -17.54 -15.13
N LYS A 461 -14.05 -17.85 -14.56
CA LYS A 461 -15.33 -17.24 -14.96
C LYS A 461 -15.36 -15.72 -14.73
N VAL A 462 -14.62 -15.23 -13.74
CA VAL A 462 -14.40 -13.80 -13.50
C VAL A 462 -13.06 -13.29 -14.05
N GLY A 463 -12.37 -14.03 -14.91
CA GLY A 463 -11.16 -13.54 -15.57
C GLY A 463 -9.94 -13.27 -14.67
N ARG A 464 -9.96 -13.74 -13.41
CA ARG A 464 -8.82 -13.71 -12.49
C ARG A 464 -7.89 -14.87 -12.79
N PHE A 465 -7.12 -14.75 -13.87
CA PHE A 465 -6.30 -15.83 -14.41
C PHE A 465 -5.00 -16.06 -13.62
N THR A 466 -4.09 -15.07 -13.60
CA THR A 466 -2.88 -15.04 -12.75
C THR A 466 -2.88 -13.89 -11.73
N THR A 467 -3.84 -12.97 -11.81
CA THR A 467 -3.96 -11.76 -10.98
C THR A 467 -5.35 -11.68 -10.35
N PRO A 468 -5.51 -11.17 -9.10
CA PRO A 468 -4.46 -10.84 -8.12
C PRO A 468 -3.77 -12.08 -7.54
N LEU A 469 -2.54 -11.94 -7.03
CA LEU A 469 -1.62 -13.04 -6.72
C LEU A 469 -2.18 -14.14 -5.78
N LYS A 470 -3.03 -13.77 -4.81
CA LYS A 470 -3.66 -14.71 -3.85
C LYS A 470 -4.94 -15.38 -4.34
N ASP A 471 -5.76 -14.67 -5.11
CA ASP A 471 -7.08 -15.14 -5.55
C ASP A 471 -7.15 -15.10 -7.08
N ASN A 472 -6.58 -16.12 -7.71
CA ASN A 472 -6.61 -16.33 -9.14
C ASN A 472 -6.60 -17.83 -9.48
N ALA A 473 -7.01 -18.17 -10.69
CA ALA A 473 -7.17 -19.54 -11.15
C ALA A 473 -5.84 -20.32 -11.14
N HIS A 474 -4.75 -19.69 -11.61
CA HIS A 474 -3.42 -20.30 -11.61
C HIS A 474 -3.01 -20.68 -10.18
N LYS A 475 -3.21 -19.81 -9.19
CA LYS A 475 -2.87 -20.09 -7.78
C LYS A 475 -3.66 -21.25 -7.19
N TYR A 476 -4.95 -21.36 -7.51
CA TYR A 476 -5.75 -22.51 -7.07
C TYR A 476 -5.34 -23.82 -7.75
N TYR A 477 -4.97 -23.80 -9.04
CA TYR A 477 -4.44 -24.97 -9.71
C TYR A 477 -3.03 -25.36 -9.21
N GLN A 478 -2.16 -24.40 -8.87
CA GLN A 478 -0.90 -24.68 -8.15
C GLN A 478 -1.15 -25.41 -6.83
N ILE A 479 -2.13 -24.96 -6.03
CA ILE A 479 -2.48 -25.59 -4.75
C ILE A 479 -2.97 -27.03 -4.97
N ILE A 480 -3.79 -27.28 -6.00
CA ILE A 480 -4.22 -28.65 -6.35
C ILE A 480 -3.03 -29.50 -6.77
N LEU A 481 -2.16 -29.01 -7.64
CA LEU A 481 -0.99 -29.75 -8.13
C LEU A 481 0.08 -29.97 -7.04
N ALA A 482 0.11 -29.17 -5.97
CA ALA A 482 0.95 -29.42 -4.81
C ALA A 482 0.43 -30.59 -3.93
N MET A 483 -0.89 -30.86 -3.95
CA MET A 483 -1.49 -32.02 -3.26
C MET A 483 -1.53 -33.26 -4.15
N GLU A 484 -1.82 -33.07 -5.44
CA GLU A 484 -1.98 -34.13 -6.44
C GLU A 484 -1.29 -33.70 -7.76
N PRO A 485 0.04 -33.93 -7.92
CA PRO A 485 0.80 -33.44 -9.08
C PRO A 485 0.31 -33.90 -10.45
N ASN A 486 -0.46 -35.00 -10.50
CA ASN A 486 -1.03 -35.59 -11.72
C ASN A 486 -2.51 -35.22 -11.96
N ASN A 487 -3.11 -34.33 -11.15
CA ASN A 487 -4.52 -33.95 -11.30
C ASN A 487 -4.82 -33.39 -12.69
N ALA A 488 -5.61 -34.13 -13.48
CA ALA A 488 -5.88 -33.81 -14.88
C ALA A 488 -6.73 -32.54 -15.04
N GLU A 489 -7.68 -32.31 -14.14
CA GLU A 489 -8.56 -31.13 -14.16
C GLU A 489 -7.76 -29.83 -13.92
N ALA A 490 -6.78 -29.87 -13.02
CA ALA A 490 -5.90 -28.74 -12.76
C ALA A 490 -4.94 -28.46 -13.92
N ARG A 491 -4.35 -29.49 -14.54
CA ARG A 491 -3.51 -29.33 -15.75
C ARG A 491 -4.32 -28.74 -16.92
N ALA A 492 -5.53 -29.25 -17.18
CA ALA A 492 -6.45 -28.68 -18.16
C ALA A 492 -6.91 -27.26 -17.78
N GLY A 493 -6.97 -26.95 -16.48
CA GLY A 493 -7.21 -25.62 -15.94
C GLY A 493 -6.10 -24.61 -16.27
N LEU A 494 -4.84 -25.02 -16.15
CA LEU A 494 -3.68 -24.21 -16.58
C LEU A 494 -3.70 -23.96 -18.09
N GLN A 495 -4.03 -24.98 -18.90
CA GLN A 495 -4.16 -24.79 -20.35
C GLN A 495 -5.24 -23.77 -20.71
N LYS A 496 -6.45 -23.88 -20.12
CA LYS A 496 -7.55 -22.90 -20.32
C LYS A 496 -7.14 -21.46 -19.98
N ILE A 497 -6.20 -21.25 -19.06
CA ILE A 497 -5.65 -19.93 -18.74
C ILE A 497 -4.73 -19.46 -19.88
N VAL A 498 -3.82 -20.32 -20.34
CA VAL A 498 -2.89 -20.04 -21.44
C VAL A 498 -3.64 -19.76 -22.75
N ASP A 499 -4.60 -20.61 -23.13
CA ASP A 499 -5.48 -20.43 -24.29
C ASP A 499 -6.19 -19.06 -24.27
N ARG A 500 -6.55 -18.60 -23.07
CA ARG A 500 -7.22 -17.31 -22.88
C ARG A 500 -6.27 -16.13 -22.96
N TYR A 501 -5.01 -16.25 -22.52
CA TYR A 501 -3.99 -15.26 -22.83
C TYR A 501 -3.63 -15.25 -24.32
N ILE A 502 -3.57 -16.40 -25.00
CA ILE A 502 -3.36 -16.48 -26.46
C ILE A 502 -4.45 -15.69 -27.21
N GLN A 503 -5.72 -15.77 -26.77
CA GLN A 503 -6.80 -14.92 -27.30
C GLN A 503 -6.57 -13.42 -27.05
N PHE A 504 -6.06 -13.03 -25.89
CA PHE A 504 -5.73 -11.63 -25.59
C PHE A 504 -4.53 -11.12 -26.40
N ILE A 505 -3.51 -11.95 -26.60
CA ILE A 505 -2.35 -11.68 -27.47
C ILE A 505 -2.82 -11.48 -28.91
N GLY A 506 -3.63 -12.40 -29.44
CA GLY A 506 -4.18 -12.29 -30.80
C GLY A 506 -4.99 -11.01 -31.01
N LYS A 507 -5.84 -10.65 -30.04
CA LYS A 507 -6.58 -9.39 -30.05
C LYS A 507 -5.64 -8.17 -29.98
N ALA A 508 -4.65 -8.17 -29.09
CA ALA A 508 -3.69 -7.07 -28.95
C ALA A 508 -2.86 -6.87 -30.22
N LYS A 509 -2.38 -7.96 -30.86
CA LYS A 509 -1.70 -7.92 -32.16
C LYS A 509 -2.59 -7.32 -33.26
N ALA A 510 -3.86 -7.74 -33.35
CA ALA A 510 -4.82 -7.23 -34.33
C ALA A 510 -5.16 -5.73 -34.13
N GLU A 511 -5.03 -5.22 -32.90
CA GLU A 511 -5.23 -3.81 -32.54
C GLU A 511 -3.92 -3.00 -32.53
N GLY A 512 -2.79 -3.57 -32.99
CA GLY A 512 -1.47 -2.91 -33.01
C GLY A 512 -0.81 -2.73 -31.63
N ARG A 513 -1.41 -3.23 -30.56
CA ARG A 513 -0.97 -3.08 -29.16
C ARG A 513 0.13 -4.09 -28.81
N LEU A 514 1.29 -3.99 -29.46
CA LEU A 514 2.40 -4.96 -29.32
C LEU A 514 2.95 -5.07 -27.89
N ASN A 515 2.93 -4.00 -27.10
CA ASN A 515 3.38 -4.04 -25.70
C ASN A 515 2.41 -4.84 -24.82
N ASP A 516 1.09 -4.68 -25.01
CA ASP A 516 0.09 -5.50 -24.32
C ASP A 516 0.18 -6.97 -24.75
N ALA A 517 0.46 -7.24 -26.03
CA ALA A 517 0.70 -8.59 -26.53
C ALA A 517 1.92 -9.24 -25.83
N LYS A 518 3.01 -8.50 -25.63
CA LYS A 518 4.21 -8.95 -24.88
C LYS A 518 3.90 -9.18 -23.39
N LEU A 519 3.12 -8.32 -22.76
CA LEU A 519 2.67 -8.48 -21.36
C LEU A 519 1.73 -9.69 -21.18
N TYR A 520 0.80 -9.93 -22.10
CA TYR A 520 -0.05 -11.12 -22.07
C TYR A 520 0.75 -12.41 -22.32
N LEU A 521 1.78 -12.37 -23.18
CA LEU A 521 2.71 -13.49 -23.36
C LEU A 521 3.46 -13.81 -22.06
N GLN A 522 4.11 -12.83 -21.44
CA GLN A 522 4.81 -13.00 -20.15
C GLN A 522 3.88 -13.59 -19.07
N ARG A 523 2.61 -13.14 -19.03
CA ARG A 523 1.59 -13.68 -18.11
C ARG A 523 1.21 -15.11 -18.45
N ALA A 524 1.11 -15.51 -19.73
CA ALA A 524 0.86 -16.89 -20.14
C ALA A 524 2.05 -17.82 -19.81
N GLU A 525 3.27 -17.36 -20.10
CA GLU A 525 4.51 -18.09 -19.83
C GLU A 525 4.74 -18.31 -18.33
N SER A 526 4.22 -17.42 -17.46
CA SER A 526 4.20 -17.63 -16.01
C SER A 526 3.34 -18.83 -15.56
N VAL A 527 2.46 -19.34 -16.42
CA VAL A 527 1.53 -20.46 -16.13
C VAL A 527 2.03 -21.77 -16.74
N LEU A 528 2.41 -21.77 -18.02
CA LEU A 528 3.04 -22.91 -18.69
C LEU A 528 4.21 -22.40 -19.56
N PRO A 529 5.43 -22.24 -19.02
CA PRO A 529 6.56 -21.65 -19.76
C PRO A 529 7.01 -22.50 -20.95
N ASN A 530 6.68 -23.80 -20.94
CA ASN A 530 7.04 -24.78 -21.97
C ASN A 530 5.88 -25.07 -22.96
N ASP A 531 4.83 -24.25 -22.99
CA ASP A 531 3.76 -24.37 -23.98
C ASP A 531 4.31 -24.06 -25.40
N PRO A 532 4.14 -24.97 -26.39
CA PRO A 532 4.70 -24.78 -27.73
C PRO A 532 4.14 -23.56 -28.50
N GLU A 533 2.87 -23.21 -28.29
CA GLU A 533 2.23 -22.09 -28.98
C GLU A 533 2.71 -20.75 -28.38
N LEU A 534 2.99 -20.70 -27.08
CA LEU A 534 3.66 -19.54 -26.48
C LEU A 534 5.07 -19.33 -27.03
N GLN A 535 5.87 -20.40 -27.24
CA GLN A 535 7.19 -20.27 -27.88
C GLN A 535 7.10 -19.79 -29.34
N ARG A 536 6.05 -20.20 -30.07
CA ARG A 536 5.75 -19.71 -31.42
C ARG A 536 5.42 -18.22 -31.40
N ILE A 537 4.51 -17.81 -30.52
CA ILE A 537 4.08 -16.41 -30.32
C ILE A 537 5.23 -15.51 -29.84
N ARG A 538 6.08 -16.00 -28.93
CA ARG A 538 7.31 -15.31 -28.49
C ARG A 538 8.20 -14.96 -29.68
N THR A 539 8.38 -15.90 -30.60
CA THR A 539 9.19 -15.71 -31.81
C THR A 539 8.55 -14.68 -32.76
N GLU A 540 7.22 -14.74 -32.96
CA GLU A 540 6.48 -13.73 -33.73
C GLU A 540 6.58 -12.31 -33.13
N LEU A 541 6.43 -12.17 -31.81
CA LEU A 541 6.49 -10.88 -31.10
C LEU A 541 7.92 -10.31 -30.94
N ALA A 542 8.94 -11.13 -31.16
CA ALA A 542 10.33 -10.69 -31.29
C ALA A 542 10.67 -10.25 -32.72
N ALA A 543 10.02 -10.83 -33.74
CA ALA A 543 10.16 -10.42 -35.14
C ALA A 543 9.37 -9.13 -35.47
N ALA A 544 8.26 -8.88 -34.77
CA ALA A 544 7.51 -7.63 -34.85
C ALA A 544 8.27 -6.48 -34.15
N LYS A 545 8.97 -5.68 -34.96
CA LYS A 545 9.53 -4.37 -34.58
C LYS A 545 8.48 -3.27 -34.68
#